data_AF-A0A448PPI7-F1
#
_entry.id   AF-A0A448PPI7-F1
#
_cell.length_a   1.000
_cell.length_b   1.000
_cell.length_c   1.000
_cell.angle_alpha   90.00
_cell.angle_beta   90.00
_cell.angle_gamma   90.00
#
_symmetry.space_group_name_H-M   'P 1'
#
loop_
_entity.id
_entity.type
_entity.pdbx_description
1 polymer ?
#
loop_
_entity_poly.entity_id
_entity_poly.type
_entity_poly.pdbx_seq_one_letter_code
_entity_poly.pdbx_strand_id
1 'polypeptide(L)'
;MLPGWMRPLVRPWYSDFDVPFPCVARVSSSGHDWFAEAGEHPESFRLSMTFFGIPGVPSVAEVEEAWRWAAGQGLSPVLSMSLVPAAPWGQAVVGAVEALCVDGPSEEQVDVLASFLGRGRLRRDPLEGFTARRPVAWEWVVG
;
A
#
# COMPACT_ATOMS: atom_id res chain seq x y z
N MET A 1 -2.33 -15.20 -11.23
CA MET A 1 -1.51 -14.71 -12.36
C MET A 1 -1.58 -13.21 -12.36
N LEU A 2 -0.45 -12.51 -12.51
CA LEU A 2 -0.41 -11.04 -12.60
C LEU A 2 -0.61 -10.56 -14.05
N PRO A 3 -1.26 -9.40 -14.26
CA PRO A 3 -1.29 -8.71 -15.55
C PRO A 3 0.13 -8.50 -16.10
N GLY A 4 0.28 -8.58 -17.44
CA GLY A 4 1.59 -8.54 -18.08
C GLY A 4 2.41 -7.28 -17.75
N TRP A 5 1.74 -6.12 -17.73
CA TRP A 5 2.35 -4.81 -17.45
C TRP A 5 2.87 -4.70 -16.01
N MET A 6 2.27 -5.40 -15.06
CA MET A 6 2.60 -5.33 -13.64
C MET A 6 3.83 -6.17 -13.27
N ARG A 7 4.12 -7.22 -14.05
CA ARG A 7 5.24 -8.15 -13.79
C ARG A 7 6.62 -7.49 -13.62
N PRO A 8 7.05 -6.49 -14.41
CA PRO A 8 8.33 -5.82 -14.17
C PRO A 8 8.36 -4.97 -12.90
N LEU A 9 7.19 -4.55 -12.38
CA LEU A 9 7.06 -3.67 -11.21
C LEU A 9 7.01 -4.45 -9.89
N VAL A 10 6.68 -5.74 -9.96
CA VAL A 10 6.48 -6.59 -8.80
C VAL A 10 7.45 -7.76 -8.86
N ARG A 11 8.25 -7.94 -7.81
CA ARG A 11 9.08 -9.14 -7.70
C ARG A 11 8.15 -10.35 -7.55
N PRO A 12 8.22 -11.36 -8.45
CA PRO A 12 7.39 -12.55 -8.32
C PRO A 12 7.68 -13.23 -6.98
N TRP A 13 6.62 -13.51 -6.22
CA TRP A 13 6.72 -14.37 -5.04
C TRP A 13 6.76 -15.81 -5.51
N TYR A 14 7.94 -16.44 -5.47
CA TYR A 14 8.06 -17.89 -5.55
C TYR A 14 8.14 -18.39 -4.11
N SER A 15 7.14 -19.20 -3.71
CA SER A 15 7.08 -19.98 -2.46
C SER A 15 7.24 -19.20 -1.15
N ASP A 16 6.13 -18.88 -0.48
CA ASP A 16 5.96 -19.14 0.97
C ASP A 16 4.51 -18.79 1.38
N PHE A 17 3.81 -19.77 1.96
CA PHE A 17 2.36 -19.82 2.19
C PHE A 17 1.94 -19.22 3.55
N ASP A 18 2.53 -18.11 3.96
CA ASP A 18 2.24 -17.51 5.28
C ASP A 18 1.09 -16.48 5.29
N VAL A 19 0.36 -16.34 4.17
CA VAL A 19 -0.84 -15.49 4.11
C VAL A 19 -2.07 -16.33 3.75
N PRO A 20 -3.16 -16.28 4.55
CA PRO A 20 -4.39 -16.95 4.18
C PRO A 20 -5.03 -16.21 2.99
N PHE A 21 -5.62 -16.95 2.05
CA PHE A 21 -6.30 -16.49 0.82
C PHE A 21 -5.37 -16.14 -0.36
N PRO A 22 -5.81 -16.29 -1.63
CA PRO A 22 -4.91 -16.54 -2.76
C PRO A 22 -4.21 -15.25 -3.21
N CYS A 23 -3.25 -14.76 -2.43
CA CYS A 23 -2.34 -13.70 -2.82
C CYS A 23 -1.42 -14.25 -3.94
N VAL A 24 -1.29 -13.51 -5.05
CA VAL A 24 -0.46 -13.93 -6.20
C VAL A 24 0.89 -13.21 -6.24
N ALA A 25 1.04 -12.13 -5.48
CA ALA A 25 2.29 -11.45 -5.21
C ALA A 25 2.10 -10.39 -4.12
N ARG A 26 3.19 -9.93 -3.52
CA ARG A 26 3.19 -8.79 -2.59
C ARG A 26 4.01 -7.65 -3.20
N VAL A 27 3.52 -6.45 -3.00
CA VAL A 27 4.31 -5.23 -3.16
C VAL A 27 4.73 -4.81 -1.75
N SER A 28 6.02 -4.78 -1.47
CA SER A 28 6.56 -4.38 -0.18
C SER A 28 7.41 -3.12 -0.35
N SER A 29 7.15 -2.08 0.43
CA SER A 29 7.95 -0.85 0.44
C SER A 29 8.16 -0.23 -0.95
N SER A 30 7.12 -0.16 -1.77
CA SER A 30 7.20 0.39 -3.13
C SER A 30 6.83 1.88 -3.16
N GLY A 31 7.75 2.71 -3.63
CA GLY A 31 7.50 4.13 -3.95
C GLY A 31 6.91 4.35 -5.34
N HIS A 32 6.53 3.29 -6.05
CA HIS A 32 5.84 3.40 -7.34
C HIS A 32 4.44 3.97 -7.15
N ASP A 33 3.98 4.83 -8.09
CA ASP A 33 2.66 5.45 -7.99
C ASP A 33 1.56 4.47 -8.44
N TRP A 34 1.20 3.57 -7.54
CA TRP A 34 0.13 2.59 -7.77
C TRP A 34 -1.26 3.21 -7.90
N PHE A 35 -1.44 4.47 -7.47
CA PHE A 35 -2.71 5.19 -7.68
C PHE A 35 -2.87 5.58 -9.14
N ALA A 36 -1.79 6.08 -9.77
CA ALA A 36 -1.76 6.32 -11.20
C ALA A 36 -2.01 5.03 -12.00
N GLU A 37 -1.35 3.94 -11.64
CA GLU A 37 -1.55 2.62 -12.29
C GLU A 37 -3.01 2.14 -12.20
N ALA A 38 -3.68 2.36 -11.07
CA ALA A 38 -5.10 2.01 -10.92
C ALA A 38 -6.02 2.87 -11.80
N GLY A 39 -5.60 4.09 -12.14
CA GLY A 39 -6.30 4.97 -13.08
C GLY A 39 -6.00 4.65 -14.55
N GLU A 40 -4.78 4.22 -14.87
CA GLU A 40 -4.33 3.87 -16.23
C GLU A 40 -4.81 2.47 -16.67
N HIS A 41 -4.96 1.54 -15.72
CA HIS A 41 -5.33 0.15 -15.96
C HIS A 41 -6.60 -0.29 -15.20
N PRO A 42 -7.72 0.46 -15.26
CA PRO A 42 -8.90 0.23 -14.41
C PRO A 42 -9.60 -1.11 -14.68
N GLU A 43 -9.41 -1.70 -15.87
CA GLU A 43 -9.96 -3.01 -16.24
C GLU A 43 -9.18 -4.18 -15.63
N SER A 44 -7.91 -3.96 -15.24
CA SER A 44 -7.00 -5.01 -14.79
C SER A 44 -6.42 -4.77 -13.38
N PHE A 45 -6.59 -3.58 -12.82
CA PHE A 45 -6.12 -3.25 -11.48
C PHE A 45 -6.99 -2.23 -10.77
N ARG A 46 -7.21 -2.48 -9.47
CA ARG A 46 -7.81 -1.50 -8.57
C ARG A 46 -7.20 -1.62 -7.17
N LEU A 47 -7.14 -0.50 -6.46
CA LEU A 47 -6.75 -0.48 -5.06
C LEU A 47 -7.96 -0.70 -4.16
N SER A 48 -7.74 -1.30 -2.99
CA SER A 48 -8.80 -1.53 -2.00
C SER A 48 -8.24 -1.47 -0.59
N MET A 49 -8.72 -0.49 0.19
CA MET A 49 -8.44 -0.39 1.63
C MET A 49 -9.29 -1.36 2.45
N THR A 50 -10.50 -1.64 1.99
CA THR A 50 -11.49 -2.43 2.72
C THR A 50 -11.44 -3.92 2.40
N PHE A 51 -10.45 -4.37 1.63
CA PHE A 51 -10.38 -5.75 1.15
C PHE A 51 -10.39 -6.76 2.32
N PHE A 52 -9.66 -6.45 3.39
CA PHE A 52 -9.56 -7.29 4.59
C PHE A 52 -10.73 -7.12 5.58
N GLY A 53 -11.71 -6.27 5.28
CA GLY A 53 -12.87 -6.05 6.15
C GLY A 53 -12.55 -5.37 7.49
N ILE A 54 -11.39 -4.71 7.60
CA ILE A 54 -10.97 -4.03 8.83
C ILE A 54 -11.74 -2.71 8.97
N PRO A 55 -12.50 -2.50 10.06
CA PRO A 55 -13.25 -1.27 10.26
C PRO A 55 -12.32 -0.09 10.58
N GLY A 56 -12.74 1.11 10.18
CA GLY A 56 -12.03 2.36 10.52
C GLY A 56 -10.71 2.56 9.76
N VAL A 57 -10.51 1.86 8.64
CA VAL A 57 -9.43 2.16 7.70
C VAL A 57 -9.81 3.36 6.82
N PRO A 58 -8.85 4.20 6.40
CA PRO A 58 -9.12 5.29 5.48
C PRO A 58 -9.56 4.77 4.10
N SER A 59 -10.15 5.64 3.30
CA SER A 59 -10.46 5.41 1.90
C SER A 59 -9.21 5.41 1.03
N VAL A 60 -9.30 4.86 -0.18
CA VAL A 60 -8.18 4.91 -1.16
C VAL A 60 -7.79 6.37 -1.46
N ALA A 61 -8.78 7.27 -1.55
CA ALA A 61 -8.55 8.68 -1.84
C ALA A 61 -7.77 9.40 -0.72
N GLU A 62 -8.09 9.11 0.55
CA GLU A 62 -7.35 9.67 1.70
C GLU A 62 -5.90 9.17 1.74
N VAL A 63 -5.67 7.90 1.39
CA VAL A 63 -4.30 7.35 1.29
C VAL A 63 -3.55 7.94 0.09
N GLU A 64 -4.21 8.13 -1.05
CA GLU A 64 -3.63 8.80 -2.21
C GLU A 64 -3.23 10.23 -1.88
N GLU A 65 -4.11 10.99 -1.22
CA GLU A 65 -3.85 12.37 -0.84
C GLU A 65 -2.65 12.46 0.11
N ALA A 66 -2.58 11.59 1.13
CA ALA A 66 -1.44 11.52 2.03
C ALA A 66 -0.13 11.16 1.31
N TRP A 67 -0.17 10.19 0.38
CA TRP A 67 0.98 9.77 -0.41
C TRP A 67 1.48 10.92 -1.31
N ARG A 68 0.58 11.56 -2.05
CA ARG A 68 0.89 12.68 -2.95
C ARG A 68 1.39 13.89 -2.18
N TRP A 69 0.79 14.19 -1.02
CA TRP A 69 1.26 15.24 -0.14
C TRP A 69 2.70 14.96 0.33
N ALA A 70 2.98 13.75 0.84
CA ALA A 70 4.33 13.38 1.29
C ALA A 70 5.37 13.49 0.17
N ALA A 71 5.05 12.96 -1.01
CA ALA A 71 5.90 13.08 -2.19
C ALA A 71 6.13 14.56 -2.58
N GLY A 72 5.08 15.39 -2.52
CA GLY A 72 5.15 16.83 -2.78
C GLY A 72 6.00 17.61 -1.77
N GLN A 73 6.16 17.09 -0.55
CA GLN A 73 7.08 17.62 0.48
C GLN A 73 8.52 17.13 0.30
N GLY A 74 8.81 16.35 -0.75
CA GLY A 74 10.14 15.76 -0.98
C GLY A 74 10.46 14.58 -0.07
N LEU A 75 9.45 14.01 0.61
CA LEU A 75 9.60 12.78 1.39
C LEU A 75 9.54 11.55 0.47
N SER A 76 9.87 10.39 1.02
CA SER A 76 9.82 9.10 0.30
C SER A 76 8.67 8.23 0.83
N PRO A 77 7.43 8.44 0.38
CA PRO A 77 6.31 7.60 0.74
C PRO A 77 6.36 6.28 -0.03
N VAL A 78 6.10 5.18 0.66
CA VAL A 78 6.06 3.84 0.08
C VAL A 78 4.82 3.09 0.53
N LEU A 79 4.22 2.35 -0.39
CA LEU A 79 3.09 1.48 -0.14
C LEU A 79 3.51 0.04 0.01
N SER A 80 2.71 -0.67 0.79
CA SER A 80 2.69 -2.11 0.78
C SER A 80 1.29 -2.65 0.58
N MET A 81 1.17 -3.71 -0.22
CA MET A 81 -0.10 -4.34 -0.55
C MET A 81 0.05 -5.81 -0.92
N SER A 82 -0.97 -6.58 -0.60
CA SER A 82 -1.17 -7.91 -1.18
C SER A 82 -1.89 -7.79 -2.52
N LEU A 83 -1.39 -8.45 -3.55
CA LEU A 83 -2.03 -8.53 -4.85
C LEU A 83 -2.89 -9.78 -4.92
N VAL A 84 -4.20 -9.59 -4.98
CA VAL A 84 -5.19 -10.68 -4.95
C VAL A 84 -5.87 -10.79 -6.31
N PRO A 85 -6.05 -12.00 -6.88
CA PRO A 85 -6.83 -12.20 -8.10
C PRO A 85 -8.23 -11.60 -8.00
N ALA A 86 -8.66 -10.96 -9.08
CA ALA A 86 -10.02 -10.49 -9.26
C ALA A 86 -10.59 -11.00 -10.59
N ALA A 87 -11.91 -10.91 -10.72
CA ALA A 87 -12.58 -11.09 -11.99
C ALA A 87 -12.28 -9.89 -12.93
N PRO A 88 -12.06 -10.11 -14.24
CA PRO A 88 -11.95 -11.42 -14.89
C PRO A 88 -10.68 -12.19 -14.48
N TRP A 89 -10.87 -13.45 -14.07
CA TRP A 89 -9.82 -14.25 -13.46
C TRP A 89 -8.63 -14.44 -14.40
N GLY A 90 -7.42 -14.23 -13.88
CA GLY A 90 -6.18 -14.31 -14.66
C GLY A 90 -5.86 -13.04 -15.46
N GLN A 91 -6.74 -12.04 -15.42
CA GLN A 91 -6.57 -10.76 -16.12
C GLN A 91 -6.63 -9.55 -15.19
N ALA A 92 -7.31 -9.67 -14.04
CA ALA A 92 -7.42 -8.59 -13.06
C ALA A 92 -6.89 -8.96 -11.68
N VAL A 93 -6.42 -7.94 -10.95
CA VAL A 93 -5.98 -8.05 -9.55
C VAL A 93 -6.47 -6.86 -8.72
N VAL A 94 -6.65 -7.09 -7.43
CA VAL A 94 -6.87 -6.05 -6.42
C VAL A 94 -5.57 -5.85 -5.66
N GLY A 95 -5.11 -4.61 -5.58
CA GLY A 95 -4.08 -4.20 -4.62
C GLY A 95 -4.76 -3.95 -3.28
N ALA A 96 -4.76 -4.96 -2.41
CA ALA A 96 -5.25 -4.86 -1.05
C ALA A 96 -4.20 -4.13 -0.22
N VAL A 97 -4.41 -2.83 0.00
CA VAL A 97 -3.44 -1.95 0.64
C VAL A 97 -3.33 -2.30 2.12
N GLU A 98 -2.11 -2.53 2.58
CA GLU A 98 -1.83 -2.98 3.95
C GLU A 98 -1.19 -1.89 4.79
N ALA A 99 -0.36 -1.06 4.16
CA ALA A 99 0.32 0.02 4.85
C ALA A 99 0.81 1.13 3.92
N LEU A 100 1.00 2.32 4.51
CA LEU A 100 1.76 3.44 3.97
C LEU A 100 2.87 3.79 4.96
N CYS A 101 4.11 3.88 4.49
CA CYS A 101 5.24 4.35 5.28
C CYS A 101 5.87 5.57 4.64
N VAL A 102 6.31 6.53 5.46
CA VAL A 102 7.05 7.72 5.05
C VAL A 102 8.36 7.77 5.83
N ASP A 103 9.49 7.89 5.13
CA ASP A 103 10.81 7.98 5.77
C ASP A 103 11.13 9.41 6.22
N GLY A 104 11.50 9.56 7.49
CA GLY A 104 12.04 10.80 8.05
C GLY A 104 11.12 12.02 8.15
N PRO A 105 9.77 11.92 8.26
CA PRO A 105 8.96 13.11 8.45
C PRO A 105 9.28 13.80 9.79
N SER A 106 9.12 15.13 9.84
CA SER A 106 9.07 15.90 11.09
C SER A 106 7.76 15.63 11.84
N GLU A 107 7.68 15.94 13.13
CA GLU A 107 6.44 15.78 13.90
C GLU A 107 5.27 16.60 13.32
N GLU A 108 5.54 17.80 12.80
CA GLU A 108 4.53 18.62 12.11
C GLU A 108 4.03 17.94 10.84
N GLN A 109 4.92 17.29 10.08
CA GLN A 109 4.55 16.53 8.89
C GLN A 109 3.77 15.26 9.25
N VAL A 110 4.10 14.62 10.37
CA VAL A 110 3.34 13.49 10.91
C VAL A 110 1.92 13.91 11.28
N ASP A 111 1.74 15.11 11.85
CA ASP A 111 0.43 15.62 12.21
C ASP A 111 -0.45 15.89 10.99
N VAL A 112 0.13 16.43 9.91
CA VAL A 112 -0.58 16.59 8.64
C VAL A 112 -0.98 15.24 8.06
N LEU A 113 -0.06 14.27 8.00
CA LEU A 113 -0.36 12.91 7.53
C LEU A 113 -1.46 12.23 8.37
N ALA A 114 -1.41 12.42 9.69
CA ALA A 114 -2.42 11.92 10.60
C ALA A 114 -3.78 12.61 10.45
N SER A 115 -3.84 13.81 9.88
CA SER A 115 -5.13 14.45 9.57
C SER A 115 -5.89 13.73 8.44
N PHE A 116 -5.16 13.10 7.50
CA PHE A 116 -5.75 12.28 6.44
C PHE A 116 -6.06 10.84 6.92
N LEU A 117 -5.14 10.25 7.70
CA LEU A 117 -5.14 8.81 7.96
C LEU A 117 -5.59 8.43 9.37
N GLY A 118 -5.79 9.42 10.23
CA GLY A 118 -5.95 9.25 11.68
C GLY A 118 -4.65 8.88 12.39
N ARG A 119 -4.68 8.81 13.73
CA ARG A 119 -3.53 8.38 14.55
C ARG A 119 -3.61 6.93 15.03
N GLY A 120 -4.76 6.27 14.88
CA GLY A 120 -5.04 4.98 15.53
C GLY A 120 -4.16 3.81 15.07
N ARG A 121 -3.58 3.90 13.87
CA ARG A 121 -2.72 2.85 13.27
C ARG A 121 -1.30 3.34 12.99
N LEU A 122 -0.93 4.49 13.56
CA LEU A 122 0.38 5.07 13.39
C LEU A 122 1.44 4.31 14.20
N ARG A 123 2.56 3.98 13.57
CA ARG A 123 3.72 3.34 14.19
C ARG A 123 5.01 4.05 13.79
N ARG A 124 5.92 4.19 14.76
CA ARG A 124 7.31 4.65 14.54
C ARG A 124 8.32 3.49 14.48
N ASP A 125 7.85 2.29 14.80
CA ASP A 125 8.57 1.02 14.71
C ASP A 125 7.65 0.02 13.98
N PRO A 126 7.60 0.06 12.64
CA PRO A 126 6.65 -0.72 11.85
C PRO A 126 7.02 -2.19 11.79
N LEU A 127 6.01 -3.05 11.81
CA LEU A 127 6.17 -4.50 11.82
C LEU A 127 6.52 -5.06 10.44
N GLU A 128 6.14 -4.37 9.36
CA GLU A 128 6.40 -4.80 8.00
C GLU A 128 7.89 -4.77 7.59
N GLY A 129 8.75 -4.14 8.40
CA GLY A 129 10.19 -4.11 8.14
C GLY A 129 10.56 -3.24 6.93
N PHE A 130 9.92 -2.07 6.81
CA PHE A 130 10.23 -1.10 5.76
C PHE A 130 11.73 -0.78 5.69
N THR A 131 12.25 -0.54 4.48
CA THR A 131 13.66 -0.17 4.27
C THR A 131 13.99 1.28 4.67
N ALA A 132 13.04 2.00 5.26
CA ALA A 132 13.16 3.39 5.70
C ALA A 132 14.09 3.50 6.92
N ARG A 133 14.87 4.59 7.00
CA ARG A 133 15.81 4.81 8.12
C ARG A 133 15.13 5.31 9.39
N ARG A 134 14.08 6.10 9.24
CA ARG A 134 13.26 6.70 10.30
C ARG A 134 11.78 6.57 9.91
N PRO A 135 11.24 5.34 9.92
CA PRO A 135 9.90 5.09 9.42
C PRO A 135 8.83 5.75 10.31
N VAL A 136 7.85 6.37 9.67
CA VAL A 136 6.52 6.58 10.24
C VAL A 136 5.51 5.91 9.32
N ALA A 137 4.81 4.93 9.83
CA ALA A 137 3.91 4.10 9.05
C ALA A 137 2.49 4.06 9.62
N TRP A 138 1.52 3.85 8.74
CA TRP A 138 0.17 3.47 9.06
C TRP A 138 0.00 2.03 8.60
N GLU A 139 -0.08 1.08 9.54
CA GLU A 139 -0.23 -0.35 9.25
C GLU A 139 -1.66 -0.78 9.60
N TRP A 140 -2.45 -1.16 8.60
CA TRP A 140 -3.86 -1.50 8.78
C TRP A 140 -4.09 -2.98 8.99
N VAL A 141 -3.25 -3.84 8.38
CA VAL A 141 -3.41 -5.30 8.41
C VAL A 141 -2.51 -5.95 9.47
N VAL A 142 -1.38 -5.34 9.82
CA VAL A 142 -0.45 -5.88 10.81
C VAL A 142 -0.86 -5.46 12.24
N GLY A 143 -1.43 -6.41 12.98
CA GLY A 143 -1.96 -6.25 14.34
C GLY A 143 -1.25 -7.16 15.32
#